data_AF-A0A8C6JUI0-F1
#
_entry.id   AF-A0A8C6JUI0-F1
#
_cell.length_a   1.000
_cell.length_b   1.000
_cell.length_c   1.000
_cell.angle_alpha   90.00
_cell.angle_beta   90.00
_cell.angle_gamma   90.00
#
_symmetry.space_group_name_H-M   'P 1'
#
loop_
_entity.id
_entity.type
_entity.pdbx_description
1 polymer ?
#
loop_
_entity_poly.entity_id
_entity_poly.type
_entity_poly.pdbx_seq_one_letter_code
_entity_poly.pdbx_strand_id
1 'polypeptide(L)'
;MSSHQHSLTFTGLRLGKWLKVKMVIPLSNFTLLMTLSLRARYAVSNVPIGQLHGSSTPDDAQKELEFFFPQEHTLALIKPAAAAKHKDDILQKVKDAGFTISKIKEESLTREMASQFYKDHKGKPFFEDLLSCMTEGPSVIMVLTKENAVEEWRHLMGPVDPKVAKETSPESIRAHFAQDILSNAVHGSSTKEHAQEMIKPKCVFKCGSWAPWPMVWVCIPGEAAQGC
;
A
#
# COMPACT_ATOMS: atom_id res chain seq x y z
N MET A 1 18.95 -49.38 32.97
CA MET A 1 17.79 -48.76 32.30
C MET A 1 18.21 -47.36 31.87
N SER A 2 18.45 -47.14 30.58
CA SER A 2 18.91 -45.84 30.07
C SER A 2 17.70 -44.92 29.86
N SER A 3 17.52 -43.92 30.72
CA SER A 3 16.48 -42.90 30.57
C SER A 3 16.79 -42.07 29.33
N HIS A 4 16.09 -42.32 28.23
CA HIS A 4 16.23 -41.51 27.02
C HIS A 4 15.75 -40.08 27.32
N GLN A 5 16.64 -39.10 27.23
CA GLN A 5 16.31 -37.68 27.36
C GLN A 5 16.42 -37.04 25.98
N HIS A 6 15.40 -36.29 25.58
CA HIS A 6 15.47 -35.46 24.38
C HIS A 6 15.91 -34.05 24.79
N SER A 7 16.96 -33.53 24.14
CA SER A 7 17.41 -32.15 24.37
C SER A 7 17.01 -31.27 23.19
N LEU A 8 16.28 -30.19 23.46
CA LEU A 8 16.01 -29.14 22.49
C LEU A 8 16.99 -27.99 22.76
N THR A 9 17.62 -27.50 21.70
CA THR A 9 18.56 -26.38 21.77
C THR A 9 17.91 -25.19 21.09
N PHE A 10 17.69 -24.11 21.83
CA PHE A 10 17.18 -22.87 21.27
C PHE A 10 18.28 -21.83 21.26
N THR A 11 18.38 -21.10 20.16
CA THR A 11 19.24 -19.92 20.01
C THR A 11 18.34 -18.70 19.95
N GLY A 12 18.46 -17.83 20.95
CA GLY A 12 17.68 -16.60 21.02
C GLY A 12 18.59 -15.41 21.36
N LEU A 13 18.23 -14.24 20.83
CA LEU A 13 18.90 -12.99 21.14
C LEU A 13 18.26 -12.38 22.39
N ARG A 14 19.04 -12.21 23.46
CA ARG A 14 18.59 -11.52 24.69
C ARG A 14 19.64 -10.49 25.08
N LEU A 15 19.25 -9.22 25.22
CA LEU A 15 20.13 -8.10 25.58
C LEU A 15 21.39 -8.01 24.68
N GLY A 16 21.21 -8.14 23.36
CA GLY A 16 22.30 -8.00 22.38
C GLY A 16 23.34 -9.13 22.37
N LYS A 17 23.14 -10.21 23.13
CA LYS A 17 24.02 -11.39 23.13
C LYS A 17 23.25 -12.64 22.70
N TRP A 18 23.90 -13.46 21.88
CA TRP A 18 23.38 -14.78 21.48
C TRP A 18 23.61 -15.77 22.61
N LEU A 19 22.53 -16.27 23.23
CA LEU A 19 22.61 -17.34 24.21
C LEU A 19 22.15 -18.66 23.59
N LYS A 20 22.92 -19.73 23.81
CA LYS A 20 22.47 -21.11 23.62
C LYS A 20 21.94 -21.62 24.94
N VAL A 21 20.63 -21.88 24.99
CA VAL A 21 19.99 -22.52 26.14
C VAL A 21 19.65 -23.95 25.75
N LYS A 22 20.22 -24.91 26.48
CA LYS A 22 19.93 -26.34 26.32
C LYS A 22 18.90 -26.72 27.37
N MET A 23 17.66 -26.96 26.94
CA MET A 23 16.59 -27.41 27.83
C MET A 23 16.49 -28.94 27.74
N VAL A 24 16.63 -29.61 28.87
CA VAL A 24 16.50 -31.06 28.99
C VAL A 24 15.11 -31.35 29.56
N ILE A 25 14.25 -31.97 28.76
CA ILE A 25 12.85 -32.23 29.15
C ILE A 25 12.71 -33.72 29.48
N PRO A 26 12.17 -34.09 30.66
CA PRO A 26 11.83 -35.47 30.98
C PRO A 26 10.77 -36.02 30.00
N LEU A 27 10.89 -37.28 29.58
CA LEU A 27 9.95 -37.95 28.66
C LEU A 27 8.47 -37.84 29.10
N SER A 28 8.19 -37.85 30.42
CA SER A 28 6.84 -37.69 30.97
C SER A 28 6.17 -36.37 30.58
N ASN A 29 6.95 -35.31 30.39
CA ASN A 29 6.44 -33.98 30.05
C ASN A 29 6.39 -33.75 28.53
N PHE A 30 7.06 -34.61 27.76
CA PHE A 30 7.03 -34.57 26.30
C PHE A 30 5.64 -34.97 25.76
N THR A 31 5.01 -35.99 26.35
CA THR A 31 3.63 -36.40 26.03
C THR A 31 2.62 -35.29 26.38
N LEU A 32 2.82 -34.60 27.49
CA LEU A 32 1.98 -33.47 27.90
C LEU A 32 2.08 -32.29 26.91
N LEU A 33 3.30 -31.93 26.49
CA LEU A 33 3.55 -30.88 25.50
C LEU A 33 2.91 -31.18 24.13
N MET A 34 2.87 -32.45 23.71
CA MET A 34 2.26 -32.84 22.44
C MET A 34 0.74 -32.64 22.43
N THR A 35 0.04 -32.93 23.54
CA THR A 35 -1.42 -32.73 23.66
C THR A 35 -1.86 -31.25 23.68
N LEU A 36 -0.94 -30.33 23.94
CA LEU A 36 -1.23 -28.89 24.01
C LEU A 36 -1.11 -28.19 22.65
N SER A 37 -0.52 -28.82 21.64
CA SER A 37 -0.41 -28.20 20.31
C SER A 37 -1.80 -28.03 19.66
N LEU A 38 -1.99 -26.95 18.90
CA LEU A 38 -3.25 -26.74 18.15
C LEU A 38 -3.50 -27.90 17.17
N ARG A 39 -2.44 -28.41 16.53
CA ARG A 39 -2.53 -29.57 15.62
C ARG A 39 -3.01 -30.84 16.33
N ALA A 40 -2.58 -31.09 17.57
CA ALA A 40 -3.07 -32.24 18.33
C ALA A 40 -4.50 -32.03 18.85
N ARG A 41 -4.83 -30.81 19.32
CA ARG A 41 -6.17 -30.48 19.83
C ARG A 41 -7.26 -30.55 18.76
N TYR A 42 -6.92 -30.19 17.52
CA TYR A 42 -7.87 -30.14 16.40
C TYR A 42 -7.59 -31.21 15.34
N ALA A 43 -6.87 -32.29 15.68
CA ALA A 43 -6.64 -33.39 14.76
C ALA A 43 -7.96 -34.12 14.46
N VAL A 44 -8.23 -34.38 13.19
CA VAL A 44 -9.34 -35.25 12.76
C VAL A 44 -8.78 -36.65 12.51
N SER A 45 -9.33 -37.66 13.19
CA SER A 45 -8.92 -39.05 13.00
C SER A 45 -9.19 -39.52 11.57
N ASN A 46 -8.32 -40.36 11.02
CA ASN A 46 -8.38 -40.93 9.65
C ASN A 46 -8.11 -39.96 8.48
N VAL A 47 -7.51 -38.80 8.73
CA VAL A 47 -7.02 -37.92 7.66
C VAL A 47 -5.49 -37.83 7.73
N PRO A 48 -4.74 -38.18 6.65
CA PRO A 48 -3.28 -38.15 6.65
C PRO A 48 -2.69 -36.73 6.55
N ILE A 49 -3.54 -35.70 6.58
CA ILE A 49 -3.18 -34.29 6.36
C ILE A 49 -3.47 -33.50 7.64
N GLY A 50 -2.50 -32.67 8.04
CA GLY A 50 -2.66 -31.75 9.16
C GLY A 50 -3.74 -30.72 8.88
N GLN A 51 -4.64 -30.51 9.84
CA GLN A 51 -5.78 -29.58 9.70
C GLN A 51 -5.38 -28.10 9.70
N LEU A 52 -4.13 -27.80 10.04
CA LEU A 52 -3.59 -26.44 10.15
C LEU A 52 -2.31 -26.32 9.33
N HIS A 53 -2.38 -25.52 8.27
CA HIS A 53 -1.25 -25.09 7.46
C HIS A 53 -0.54 -23.89 8.10
N GLY A 54 0.77 -23.84 7.93
CA GLY A 54 1.58 -22.71 8.35
C GLY A 54 2.87 -22.77 7.56
N SER A 55 3.21 -21.67 6.91
CA SER A 55 4.36 -21.58 6.02
C SER A 55 5.65 -21.88 6.78
N SER A 56 6.53 -22.67 6.18
CA SER A 56 7.79 -23.11 6.80
C SER A 56 8.89 -22.05 6.77
N THR A 57 8.82 -21.14 5.81
CA THR A 57 9.83 -20.10 5.57
C THR A 57 9.15 -18.74 5.33
N PRO A 58 9.87 -17.62 5.54
CA PRO A 58 9.38 -16.31 5.15
C PRO A 58 9.03 -16.21 3.66
N ASP A 59 9.81 -16.86 2.79
CA ASP A 59 9.57 -16.86 1.34
C ASP A 59 8.28 -17.61 0.97
N ASP A 60 8.00 -18.75 1.62
CA ASP A 60 6.75 -19.49 1.42
C ASP A 60 5.56 -18.66 1.91
N ALA A 61 5.68 -18.03 3.10
CA ALA A 61 4.65 -17.15 3.63
C ALA A 61 4.37 -16.00 2.67
N GLN A 62 5.40 -15.38 2.11
CA GLN A 62 5.25 -14.31 1.15
C GLN A 62 4.53 -14.78 -0.12
N LYS A 63 4.94 -15.91 -0.71
CA LYS A 63 4.27 -16.46 -1.91
C LYS A 63 2.81 -16.80 -1.65
N GLU A 64 2.50 -17.38 -0.49
CA GLU A 64 1.12 -17.70 -0.09
C GLU A 64 0.30 -16.41 0.09
N LEU A 65 0.86 -15.39 0.74
CA LEU A 65 0.22 -14.09 0.88
C LEU A 65 -0.01 -13.43 -0.49
N GLU A 66 0.98 -13.43 -1.38
CA GLU A 66 0.83 -12.88 -2.73
C GLU A 66 -0.19 -13.65 -3.56
N PHE A 67 -0.30 -14.96 -3.37
CA PHE A 67 -1.28 -15.81 -4.04
C PHE A 67 -2.71 -15.54 -3.57
N PHE A 68 -2.93 -15.45 -2.26
CA PHE A 68 -4.28 -15.27 -1.69
C PHE A 68 -4.70 -13.81 -1.57
N PHE A 69 -3.75 -12.88 -1.44
CA PHE A 69 -3.97 -11.45 -1.20
C PHE A 69 -3.04 -10.59 -2.08
N PRO A 70 -3.17 -10.67 -3.42
CA PRO A 70 -2.31 -9.91 -4.32
C PRO A 70 -2.49 -8.41 -4.07
N GLN A 71 -1.40 -7.73 -3.68
CA GLN A 71 -1.41 -6.29 -3.53
C GLN A 71 -1.22 -5.61 -4.88
N GLU A 72 -2.09 -4.65 -5.18
CA GLU A 72 -1.99 -3.81 -6.37
C GLU A 72 -1.73 -2.37 -5.96
N HIS A 73 -0.97 -1.67 -6.81
CA HIS A 73 -0.68 -0.24 -6.64
C HIS A 73 -1.25 0.54 -7.82
N THR A 74 -1.77 1.74 -7.53
CA THR A 74 -2.22 2.69 -8.55
C THR A 74 -1.68 4.08 -8.26
N LEU A 75 -1.43 4.86 -9.32
CA LEU A 75 -1.18 6.28 -9.17
C LEU A 75 -2.52 7.00 -8.98
N ALA A 76 -2.60 7.84 -7.97
CA ALA A 76 -3.68 8.79 -7.77
C ALA A 76 -3.14 10.22 -7.73
N LEU A 77 -3.91 11.16 -8.24
CA LEU A 77 -3.57 12.59 -8.21
C LEU A 77 -4.82 13.40 -7.91
N ILE A 78 -4.72 14.33 -6.95
CA ILE A 78 -5.70 15.39 -6.72
C ILE A 78 -5.20 16.63 -7.46
N LYS A 79 -6.02 17.12 -8.40
CA LYS A 79 -5.72 18.26 -9.26
C LYS A 79 -5.67 19.57 -8.46
N PRO A 80 -4.93 20.60 -8.90
CA PRO A 80 -4.69 21.81 -8.11
C PRO A 80 -5.97 22.47 -7.58
N ALA A 81 -6.99 22.62 -8.41
CA ALA A 81 -8.25 23.25 -8.04
C ALA A 81 -8.99 22.53 -6.90
N ALA A 82 -8.94 21.18 -6.87
CA ALA A 82 -9.55 20.39 -5.80
C ALA A 82 -8.61 20.26 -4.59
N ALA A 83 -7.30 20.19 -4.80
CA ALA A 83 -6.31 20.18 -3.73
C ALA A 83 -6.40 21.45 -2.87
N ALA A 84 -6.63 22.61 -3.50
CA ALA A 84 -6.75 23.89 -2.80
C ALA A 84 -7.98 24.00 -1.89
N LYS A 85 -9.04 23.21 -2.13
CA LYS A 85 -10.35 23.38 -1.46
C LYS A 85 -10.84 22.14 -0.69
N HIS A 86 -10.50 20.94 -1.16
CA HIS A 86 -11.12 19.68 -0.76
C HIS A 86 -10.11 18.55 -0.53
N LYS A 87 -8.82 18.89 -0.35
CA LYS A 87 -7.76 17.90 -0.16
C LYS A 87 -8.06 16.92 0.97
N ASP A 88 -8.38 17.43 2.15
CA ASP A 88 -8.56 16.59 3.34
C ASP A 88 -9.81 15.70 3.20
N ASP A 89 -10.90 16.22 2.62
CA ASP A 89 -12.12 15.45 2.35
C ASP A 89 -11.86 14.30 1.36
N ILE A 90 -11.08 14.55 0.30
CA ILE A 90 -10.73 13.54 -0.69
C ILE A 90 -9.79 12.49 -0.07
N LEU A 91 -8.80 12.90 0.73
CA LEU A 91 -7.93 11.97 1.45
C LEU A 91 -8.71 11.11 2.44
N GLN A 92 -9.74 11.67 3.08
CA GLN A 92 -10.61 10.91 3.97
C GLN A 92 -11.43 9.88 3.18
N LYS A 93 -12.07 10.25 2.05
CA LYS A 93 -12.76 9.29 1.17
C LYS A 93 -11.85 8.18 0.67
N VAL A 94 -10.58 8.47 0.36
CA VAL A 94 -9.58 7.44 -0.02
C VAL A 94 -9.39 6.42 1.10
N LYS A 95 -9.22 6.89 2.35
CA LYS A 95 -9.06 6.00 3.52
C LYS A 95 -10.32 5.21 3.82
N ASP A 96 -11.48 5.86 3.78
CA ASP A 96 -12.79 5.23 4.03
C ASP A 96 -13.11 4.14 3.00
N ALA A 97 -12.63 4.31 1.76
CA ALA A 97 -12.72 3.29 0.71
C ALA A 97 -11.71 2.14 0.88
N GLY A 98 -10.94 2.10 1.97
CA GLY A 98 -10.03 1.01 2.31
C GLY A 98 -8.68 1.05 1.57
N PHE A 99 -8.32 2.17 0.94
CA PHE A 99 -6.99 2.32 0.36
C PHE A 99 -5.95 2.62 1.44
N THR A 100 -4.79 1.99 1.32
CA THR A 100 -3.58 2.44 2.01
C THR A 100 -2.85 3.46 1.15
N ILE A 101 -2.57 4.64 1.67
CA ILE A 101 -1.73 5.64 1.00
C ILE A 101 -0.27 5.28 1.31
N SER A 102 0.37 4.52 0.42
CA SER A 102 1.76 4.07 0.61
C SER A 102 2.77 5.19 0.42
N LYS A 103 2.45 6.17 -0.43
CA LYS A 103 3.26 7.37 -0.65
C LYS A 103 2.37 8.57 -0.95
N ILE A 104 2.79 9.75 -0.51
CA ILE A 104 2.12 11.01 -0.80
C ILE A 104 3.16 12.12 -0.98
N LYS A 105 2.93 13.03 -1.92
CA LYS A 105 3.74 14.22 -2.16
C LYS A 105 2.86 15.34 -2.71
N GLU A 106 3.08 16.56 -2.24
CA GLU A 106 2.55 17.76 -2.89
C GLU A 106 3.61 18.38 -3.78
N GLU A 107 3.24 18.70 -5.02
CA GLU A 107 4.15 19.26 -6.00
C GLU A 107 3.41 20.22 -6.93
N SER A 108 3.98 21.41 -7.14
CA SER A 108 3.58 22.30 -8.23
C SER A 108 4.26 21.82 -9.52
N LEU A 109 3.47 21.27 -10.43
CA LEU A 109 4.00 20.74 -11.69
C LEU A 109 4.44 21.88 -12.61
N THR A 110 5.62 21.78 -13.20
CA THR A 110 5.97 22.65 -14.33
C THR A 110 5.19 22.22 -15.57
N ARG A 111 5.11 23.10 -16.58
CA ARG A 111 4.44 22.78 -17.84
C ARG A 111 5.07 21.57 -18.52
N GLU A 112 6.40 21.43 -18.45
CA GLU A 112 7.15 20.31 -18.99
C GLU A 112 6.78 19.01 -18.27
N MET A 113 6.70 19.03 -16.94
CA MET A 113 6.27 17.88 -16.14
C MET A 113 4.83 17.47 -16.46
N ALA A 114 3.90 18.43 -16.52
CA ALA A 114 2.51 18.17 -16.87
C ALA A 114 2.38 17.64 -18.30
N SER A 115 3.15 18.16 -19.26
CA SER A 115 3.16 17.70 -20.65
C SER A 115 3.67 16.27 -20.78
N GLN A 116 4.72 15.91 -20.03
CA GLN A 116 5.20 14.53 -19.96
C GLN A 116 4.18 13.59 -19.31
N PHE A 117 3.52 14.05 -18.25
CA PHE A 117 2.50 13.30 -17.54
C PHE A 117 1.28 13.00 -18.43
N TYR A 118 0.84 13.97 -19.23
CA TYR A 118 -0.30 13.86 -20.13
C TYR A 118 0.11 13.64 -21.60
N LYS A 119 1.29 13.04 -21.85
CA LYS A 119 1.84 12.85 -23.21
C LYS A 119 0.84 12.17 -24.18
N ASP A 120 0.00 11.26 -23.68
CA ASP A 120 -0.98 10.52 -24.47
C ASP A 120 -2.16 11.38 -24.94
N HIS A 121 -2.28 12.61 -24.41
CA HIS A 121 -3.26 13.61 -24.83
C HIS A 121 -2.67 14.69 -25.73
N LYS A 122 -1.37 14.62 -26.07
CA LYS A 122 -0.73 15.58 -26.94
C LYS A 122 -1.44 15.64 -28.30
N GLY A 123 -1.73 16.87 -28.76
CA GLY A 123 -2.44 17.11 -30.02
C GLY A 123 -3.97 17.04 -29.92
N LYS A 124 -4.54 16.77 -28.73
CA LYS A 124 -5.97 16.95 -28.49
C LYS A 124 -6.29 18.44 -28.33
N PRO A 125 -7.49 18.91 -28.75
CA PRO A 125 -7.83 20.33 -28.70
C PRO A 125 -7.84 20.91 -27.28
N PHE A 126 -8.09 20.08 -26.26
CA PHE A 126 -8.11 20.46 -24.84
C PHE A 126 -6.74 20.38 -24.14
N PHE A 127 -5.68 19.98 -24.85
CA PHE A 127 -4.41 19.66 -24.21
C PHE A 127 -3.76 20.89 -23.54
N GLU A 128 -3.75 22.04 -24.20
CA GLU A 128 -3.15 23.26 -23.65
C GLU A 128 -3.91 23.80 -22.43
N ASP A 129 -5.24 23.67 -22.44
CA ASP A 129 -6.09 24.05 -21.30
C ASP A 129 -5.85 23.09 -20.12
N LEU A 130 -5.74 21.79 -20.39
CA LEU A 130 -5.40 20.79 -19.37
C LEU A 130 -4.05 21.09 -18.73
N LEU A 131 -3.03 21.44 -19.52
CA LEU A 131 -1.73 21.83 -18.97
C LEU A 131 -1.84 23.08 -18.09
N SER A 132 -2.60 24.08 -18.53
CA SER A 132 -2.83 25.30 -17.75
C SER A 132 -3.42 24.97 -16.38
N CYS A 133 -4.52 24.20 -16.34
CA CYS A 133 -5.15 23.75 -15.09
C CYS A 133 -4.20 23.00 -14.15
N MET A 134 -3.28 22.20 -14.71
CA MET A 134 -2.35 21.39 -13.93
C MET A 134 -1.17 22.20 -13.37
N THR A 135 -0.90 23.38 -13.93
CA THR A 135 0.19 24.28 -13.54
C THR A 135 -0.27 25.45 -12.66
N GLU A 136 -1.57 25.59 -12.41
CA GLU A 136 -2.17 26.67 -11.61
C GLU A 136 -1.81 26.61 -10.11
N GLY A 137 -1.35 25.45 -9.62
CA GLY A 137 -1.01 25.28 -8.21
C GLY A 137 -0.49 23.88 -7.88
N PRO A 138 -0.29 23.59 -6.58
CA PRO A 138 0.20 22.30 -6.13
C PRO A 138 -0.85 21.20 -6.35
N SER A 139 -0.43 20.08 -6.93
CA SER A 139 -1.20 18.83 -6.97
C SER A 139 -0.79 17.93 -5.81
N VAL A 140 -1.71 17.10 -5.33
CA VAL A 140 -1.40 16.03 -4.36
C VAL A 140 -1.26 14.73 -5.12
N ILE A 141 -0.08 14.14 -5.11
CA ILE A 141 0.28 12.92 -5.83
C ILE A 141 0.42 11.78 -4.83
N MET A 142 -0.20 10.64 -5.10
CA MET A 142 -0.25 9.51 -4.20
C MET A 142 0.02 8.19 -4.92
N VAL A 143 0.60 7.25 -4.19
CA VAL A 143 0.58 5.82 -4.53
C VAL A 143 -0.39 5.15 -3.58
N LEU A 144 -1.49 4.62 -4.13
CA LEU A 144 -2.51 3.91 -3.36
C LEU A 144 -2.33 2.41 -3.50
N THR A 145 -2.56 1.68 -2.41
CA THR A 145 -2.45 0.23 -2.32
C THR A 145 -3.75 -0.37 -1.83
N LYS A 146 -4.28 -1.35 -2.57
CA LYS A 146 -5.49 -2.12 -2.27
C LYS A 146 -5.51 -3.36 -3.18
N GLU A 147 -6.30 -4.37 -2.84
CA GLU A 147 -6.68 -5.37 -3.84
C GLU A 147 -7.44 -4.68 -4.98
N ASN A 148 -7.12 -5.00 -6.24
CA ASN A 148 -7.69 -4.36 -7.43
C ASN A 148 -7.60 -2.82 -7.44
N ALA A 149 -6.50 -2.26 -6.92
CA ALA A 149 -6.36 -0.83 -6.67
C ALA A 149 -6.67 0.07 -7.88
N VAL A 150 -6.30 -0.30 -9.10
CA VAL A 150 -6.59 0.51 -10.29
C VAL A 150 -8.10 0.58 -10.54
N GLU A 151 -8.78 -0.56 -10.51
CA GLU A 151 -10.23 -0.64 -10.76
C GLU A 151 -11.01 0.07 -9.66
N GLU A 152 -10.70 -0.23 -8.41
CA GLU A 152 -11.33 0.38 -7.23
C GLU A 152 -11.14 1.90 -7.22
N TRP A 153 -9.96 2.39 -7.61
CA TRP A 153 -9.70 3.83 -7.66
C TRP A 153 -10.52 4.50 -8.77
N ARG A 154 -10.62 3.86 -9.94
CA ARG A 154 -11.45 4.34 -11.04
C ARG A 154 -12.93 4.38 -10.66
N HIS A 155 -13.40 3.37 -9.94
CA HIS A 155 -14.76 3.36 -9.41
C HIS A 155 -14.99 4.53 -8.44
N LEU A 156 -14.08 4.73 -7.47
CA LEU A 156 -14.17 5.82 -6.50
C LEU A 156 -14.09 7.22 -7.15
N MET A 157 -13.28 7.37 -8.21
CA MET A 157 -13.21 8.62 -8.98
C MET A 157 -14.52 8.94 -9.70
N GLY A 158 -15.19 7.93 -10.26
CA GLY A 158 -16.39 8.09 -11.10
C GLY A 158 -16.10 8.56 -12.54
N PRO A 159 -17.15 8.73 -13.36
CA PRO A 159 -17.06 9.21 -14.75
C PRO A 159 -16.29 10.53 -14.90
N VAL A 160 -15.59 10.71 -16.02
CA VAL A 160 -14.75 11.90 -16.28
C VAL A 160 -15.57 13.20 -16.33
N ASP A 161 -16.76 13.14 -16.93
CA ASP A 161 -17.71 14.26 -16.96
C ASP A 161 -18.46 14.33 -15.62
N PRO A 162 -18.37 15.45 -14.88
CA PRO A 162 -19.03 15.59 -13.59
C PRO A 162 -20.55 15.54 -13.65
N LYS A 163 -21.18 15.89 -14.78
CA LYS A 163 -22.64 15.75 -14.95
C LYS A 163 -23.03 14.27 -14.96
N VAL A 164 -22.34 13.49 -15.78
CA VAL A 164 -22.53 12.04 -15.84
C VAL A 164 -22.19 11.39 -14.49
N ALA A 165 -21.15 11.86 -13.81
CA ALA A 165 -20.80 11.37 -12.48
C ALA A 165 -21.93 11.62 -11.47
N LYS A 166 -22.52 12.81 -11.44
CA LYS A 166 -23.65 13.12 -10.54
C LYS A 166 -24.87 12.25 -10.81
N GLU A 167 -25.12 11.91 -12.07
CA GLU A 167 -26.27 11.08 -12.46
C GLU A 167 -26.05 9.59 -12.19
N THR A 168 -24.86 9.06 -12.49
CA THR A 168 -24.60 7.61 -12.51
C THR A 168 -23.79 7.10 -11.32
N SER A 169 -23.08 7.99 -10.62
CA SER A 169 -22.21 7.66 -9.49
C SER A 169 -22.17 8.83 -8.50
N PRO A 170 -23.31 9.21 -7.88
CA PRO A 170 -23.46 10.44 -7.09
C PRO A 170 -22.50 10.53 -5.89
N GLU A 171 -22.04 9.39 -5.38
CA GLU A 171 -21.11 9.30 -4.25
C GLU A 171 -19.61 9.40 -4.65
N SER A 172 -19.34 9.44 -5.95
CA SER A 172 -17.97 9.47 -6.50
C SER A 172 -17.28 10.81 -6.25
N ILE A 173 -15.94 10.80 -6.20
CA ILE A 173 -15.14 12.01 -5.99
C ILE A 173 -15.48 13.08 -7.04
N ARG A 174 -15.66 12.70 -8.31
CA ARG A 174 -16.02 13.65 -9.37
C ARG A 174 -17.43 14.21 -9.23
N ALA A 175 -18.39 13.45 -8.70
CA ALA A 175 -19.72 13.99 -8.46
C ALA A 175 -19.72 15.08 -7.38
N HIS A 176 -18.90 14.92 -6.33
CA HIS A 176 -18.83 15.86 -5.21
C HIS A 176 -17.91 17.07 -5.46
N PHE A 177 -16.74 16.89 -6.06
CA PHE A 177 -15.66 17.88 -6.00
C PHE A 177 -15.20 18.44 -7.35
N ALA A 178 -15.70 17.89 -8.47
CA ALA A 178 -15.33 18.40 -9.78
C ALA A 178 -16.01 19.75 -10.06
N GLN A 179 -15.26 20.68 -10.68
CA GLN A 179 -15.78 21.96 -11.14
C GLN A 179 -16.32 21.84 -12.57
N ASP A 180 -15.54 21.19 -13.44
CA ASP A 180 -15.87 20.94 -14.84
C ASP A 180 -15.09 19.71 -15.36
N ILE A 181 -15.13 19.47 -16.67
CA ILE A 181 -14.48 18.31 -17.31
C ILE A 181 -12.95 18.36 -17.27
N LEU A 182 -12.34 19.55 -17.33
CA LEU A 182 -10.89 19.73 -17.26
C LEU A 182 -10.41 19.76 -15.80
N SER A 183 -11.19 20.39 -14.93
CA SER A 183 -11.00 20.49 -13.47
C SER A 183 -11.86 19.46 -12.73
N ASN A 184 -11.76 18.20 -13.15
CA ASN A 184 -12.57 17.09 -12.62
C ASN A 184 -12.01 16.46 -11.32
N ALA A 185 -11.42 17.28 -10.46
CA ALA A 185 -10.85 16.95 -9.15
C ALA A 185 -9.69 15.95 -9.10
N VAL A 186 -9.77 14.79 -9.75
CA VAL A 186 -8.82 13.68 -9.57
C VAL A 186 -8.47 12.97 -10.88
N HIS A 187 -7.26 12.41 -10.90
CA HIS A 187 -6.71 11.58 -11.95
C HIS A 187 -6.18 10.25 -11.38
N GLY A 188 -6.12 9.23 -12.22
CA GLY A 188 -5.47 7.97 -11.88
C GLY A 188 -5.17 7.11 -13.10
N SER A 189 -4.38 6.07 -12.87
CA SER A 189 -3.98 5.11 -13.88
C SER A 189 -5.18 4.40 -14.53
N SER A 190 -5.02 4.03 -15.80
CA SER A 190 -6.06 3.35 -16.59
C SER A 190 -5.97 1.83 -16.52
N THR A 191 -4.76 1.28 -16.38
CA THR A 191 -4.47 -0.15 -16.27
C THR A 191 -3.36 -0.39 -15.25
N LYS A 192 -3.12 -1.67 -14.89
CA LYS A 192 -2.03 -2.06 -13.99
C LYS A 192 -0.66 -1.71 -14.58
N GLU A 193 -0.49 -1.90 -15.88
CA GLU A 193 0.73 -1.56 -16.61
C GLU A 193 0.96 -0.05 -16.61
N HIS A 194 -0.09 0.74 -16.85
CA HIS A 194 0.00 2.19 -16.78
C HIS A 194 0.35 2.66 -15.34
N ALA A 195 -0.21 2.03 -14.31
CA ALA A 195 0.18 2.30 -12.93
C ALA A 195 1.66 2.01 -12.68
N GLN A 196 2.15 0.84 -13.11
CA GLN A 196 3.56 0.48 -12.99
C GLN A 196 4.48 1.46 -13.72
N GLU A 197 4.10 1.94 -14.91
CA GLU A 197 4.88 2.94 -15.65
C GLU A 197 4.94 4.28 -14.93
N MET A 198 3.81 4.74 -14.40
CA MET A 198 3.72 6.05 -13.76
C MET A 198 4.36 6.08 -12.36
N ILE A 199 4.34 4.95 -11.65
CA ILE A 199 4.97 4.82 -10.32
C ILE A 199 6.50 4.72 -10.42
N LYS A 200 7.06 4.40 -11.60
CA LYS A 200 8.52 4.34 -11.77
C LYS A 200 9.18 5.67 -11.40
N PRO A 201 10.37 5.64 -10.75
CA PRO A 201 11.07 6.83 -10.29
C PRO A 201 11.35 7.89 -11.38
N LYS A 202 11.36 7.49 -12.66
CA LYS A 202 11.67 8.40 -13.76
C LYS A 202 10.53 9.35 -14.14
N CYS A 203 9.27 8.97 -13.93
CA CYS A 203 8.14 9.71 -14.50
C CYS A 203 7.53 10.73 -13.54
N VAL A 204 7.42 10.41 -12.25
CA VAL A 204 6.77 11.29 -11.27
C VAL A 204 7.65 11.57 -10.06
N PHE A 205 8.66 10.74 -9.79
CA PHE A 205 9.30 10.67 -8.49
C PHE A 205 10.83 10.71 -8.55
N LYS A 206 11.42 11.90 -8.75
CA LYS A 206 12.87 12.07 -8.57
C LYS A 206 13.26 11.69 -7.14
N CYS A 207 14.30 10.86 -7.03
CA CYS A 207 14.90 10.45 -5.75
C CYS A 207 15.31 11.69 -4.94
N GLY A 208 14.74 11.89 -3.74
CA GLY A 208 15.22 12.91 -2.79
C GLY A 208 14.19 13.76 -2.04
N SER A 209 12.87 13.62 -2.26
CA SER A 209 11.85 14.47 -1.62
C SER A 209 10.68 13.70 -1.00
N TRP A 210 11.00 12.71 -0.16
CA TRP A 210 9.99 11.96 0.59
C TRP A 210 10.05 12.31 2.08
N ALA A 211 8.94 12.82 2.62
CA ALA A 211 8.68 12.76 4.05
C ALA A 211 7.61 11.68 4.28
N PRO A 212 7.85 10.66 5.12
CA PRO A 212 6.81 9.73 5.53
C PRO A 212 5.75 10.46 6.37
N TRP A 213 4.51 10.54 5.89
CA TRP A 213 3.36 11.10 6.60
C TRP A 213 2.56 10.00 7.34
N PRO A 214 2.12 10.23 8.59
CA PRO A 214 2.86 10.71 9.74
C PRO A 214 3.28 9.52 10.62
N MET A 215 4.58 9.25 10.71
CA MET A 215 5.14 8.65 11.93
C MET A 215 5.67 9.82 12.75
N VAL A 216 5.05 10.08 13.90
CA VAL A 216 5.58 11.03 14.87
C VAL A 216 6.93 10.49 15.34
N TRP A 217 8.03 11.01 14.81
CA TRP A 217 9.35 10.79 15.37
C TRP A 217 9.45 11.69 16.60
N VAL A 218 9.35 11.10 17.79
CA VAL A 218 9.86 11.76 19.00
C VAL A 218 11.37 11.78 18.85
N CYS A 219 11.95 12.94 18.55
CA CYS A 219 13.39 13.14 18.64
C CYS A 219 13.82 12.95 20.10
N ILE A 220 14.40 11.79 20.41
CA ILE A 220 15.25 11.64 21.58
C ILE A 220 16.60 12.27 21.20
N PRO A 221 17.09 13.31 21.90
CA PRO A 221 18.40 13.87 21.59
C PRO A 221 19.49 12.82 21.83
N GLY A 222 20.23 12.40 20.80
CA GLY A 222 21.44 11.59 21.03
C GLY A 222 22.01 10.73 19.90
N GLU A 223 21.27 10.35 18.86
CA GLU A 223 21.80 9.45 17.83
C GLU A 223 21.81 10.08 16.43
N ALA A 224 23.03 10.33 15.93
CA ALA A 224 23.27 10.72 14.56
C ALA A 224 22.95 9.54 13.61
N ALA A 225 21.98 9.73 12.72
CA ALA A 225 21.74 8.81 11.62
C ALA A 225 22.88 8.91 10.59
N GLN A 226 23.66 7.84 10.44
CA GLN A 226 24.64 7.68 9.39
C GLN A 226 23.97 7.17 8.10
N GLY A 227 24.31 7.78 6.96
CA GLY A 227 24.27 7.14 5.65
C GLY A 227 23.17 7.62 4.71
N CYS A 228 23.52 8.61 3.87
CA CYS A 228 22.91 8.82 2.55
C CYS A 228 23.48 7.82 1.53
#